data_AF-A0A542DMT6-F1
#
_entry.id   AF-A0A542DMT6-F1
#
_cell.length_a   1.000
_cell.length_b   1.000
_cell.length_c   1.000
_cell.angle_alpha   90.00
_cell.angle_beta   90.00
_cell.angle_gamma   90.00
#
_symmetry.space_group_name_H-M   'P 1'
#
loop_
_entity.id
_entity.type
_entity.pdbx_description
1 polymer ?
#
loop_
_entity_poly.entity_id
_entity_poly.type
_entity_poly.pdbx_seq_one_letter_code
_entity_poly.pdbx_strand_id
1 'polypeptide(L)'
;MSEATQIWSHYLEDFRVGQHGELGNTTITTSQPSTVASLATVTLLVSDQGVLNDLRWSFHAPVRRGDRVRLTATVTRCRAGGDGWGLLHRHLVLAGQDDTVLGDGTGSFTIPTRQATPDERHVRTDFGSVAWAELLCDTLERNEDFVSATRPMDGTLGFRCGDEEAHIRVYKGRIVEVGRSTPTGPTFTVAGSELAWAELAGAPRNDFIARTMTSQFYATGNAHEYVRFTKAVVSAWDSIRELAHRDAVR
;
A
#
# COMPACT_ATOMS: atom_id res chain seq x y z
N MET A 1 24.57 -18.07 -7.47
CA MET A 1 24.48 -16.68 -6.97
C MET A 1 23.88 -16.76 -5.60
N SER A 2 24.63 -16.38 -4.56
CA SER A 2 24.16 -16.41 -3.17
C SER A 2 23.16 -15.28 -2.99
N GLU A 3 21.86 -15.58 -2.87
CA GLU A 3 20.88 -14.62 -2.35
C GLU A 3 21.33 -14.24 -0.95
N ALA A 4 21.82 -13.01 -0.80
CA ALA A 4 22.09 -12.46 0.51
C ALA A 4 20.75 -12.42 1.24
N THR A 5 20.64 -13.18 2.34
CA THR A 5 19.56 -13.00 3.31
C THR A 5 19.53 -11.52 3.68
N GLN A 6 18.53 -10.81 3.18
CA GLN A 6 18.40 -9.39 3.43
C GLN A 6 18.07 -9.23 4.91
N ILE A 7 19.06 -8.81 5.70
CA ILE A 7 18.85 -8.45 7.10
C ILE A 7 17.97 -7.20 7.07
N TRP A 8 16.71 -7.38 7.40
CA TRP A 8 15.78 -6.27 7.48
C TRP A 8 16.22 -5.33 8.60
N SER A 9 16.32 -4.05 8.27
CA SER A 9 16.83 -3.04 9.18
C SER A 9 15.90 -2.79 10.36
N HIS A 10 16.43 -2.22 11.44
CA HIS A 10 15.68 -2.03 12.68
C HIS A 10 14.83 -0.75 12.73
N TYR A 11 15.02 0.20 11.82
CA TYR A 11 14.38 1.52 11.89
C TYR A 11 13.48 1.81 10.68
N LEU A 12 12.40 2.56 10.89
CA LEU A 12 11.41 2.89 9.84
C LEU A 12 12.05 3.54 8.60
N GLU A 13 13.04 4.41 8.76
CA GLU A 13 13.68 5.16 7.67
C GLU A 13 14.43 4.28 6.67
N ASP A 14 14.68 3.03 7.02
CA ASP A 14 15.34 2.06 6.14
C ASP A 14 14.36 1.34 5.20
N PHE A 15 13.06 1.48 5.45
CA PHE A 15 12.01 0.87 4.65
C PHE A 15 11.47 1.82 3.60
N ARG A 16 11.10 1.24 2.45
CA ARG A 16 10.43 1.95 1.36
C ARG A 16 9.20 1.17 0.92
N VAL A 17 8.11 1.86 0.64
CA VAL A 17 6.92 1.24 0.04
C VAL A 17 7.32 0.61 -1.31
N GLY A 18 6.85 -0.62 -1.55
CA GLY A 18 7.24 -1.46 -2.68
C GLY A 18 8.53 -2.28 -2.47
N GLN A 19 9.26 -2.08 -1.36
CA GLN A 19 10.42 -2.92 -1.03
C GLN A 19 9.98 -4.37 -0.80
N HIS A 20 10.58 -5.28 -1.56
CA HIS A 20 10.35 -6.71 -1.44
C HIS A 20 11.56 -7.42 -0.84
N GLY A 21 11.35 -8.44 -0.03
CA GLY A 21 12.42 -9.28 0.49
C GLY A 21 11.94 -10.55 1.18
N GLU A 22 12.86 -11.49 1.39
CA GLU A 22 12.62 -12.68 2.18
C GLU A 22 12.76 -12.35 3.68
N LEU A 23 11.77 -12.73 4.48
CA LEU A 23 11.83 -12.64 5.95
C LEU A 23 12.50 -13.87 6.55
N GLY A 24 12.35 -15.02 5.91
CA GLY A 24 13.09 -16.22 6.23
C GLY A 24 12.47 -17.47 5.65
N ASN A 25 13.12 -18.59 5.91
CA ASN A 25 12.65 -19.91 5.54
C ASN A 25 12.78 -20.86 6.72
N THR A 26 11.91 -21.87 6.76
CA THR A 26 11.95 -22.90 7.81
C THR A 26 11.36 -24.21 7.30
N THR A 27 11.58 -25.27 8.06
CA THR A 27 10.91 -26.55 7.85
C THR A 27 9.79 -26.70 8.87
N ILE A 28 8.62 -27.09 8.40
CA ILE A 28 7.45 -27.28 9.27
C ILE A 28 7.69 -28.49 10.16
N THR A 29 7.90 -28.25 11.46
CA THR A 29 8.20 -29.30 12.43
C THR A 29 6.97 -29.80 13.19
N THR A 30 5.91 -29.00 13.21
CA THR A 30 4.70 -29.26 14.00
C THR A 30 3.80 -30.33 13.37
N SER A 31 3.12 -31.11 14.22
CA SER A 31 2.07 -32.05 13.83
C SER A 31 0.66 -31.46 13.92
N GLN A 32 0.56 -30.14 14.13
CA GLN A 32 -0.72 -29.44 14.23
C GLN A 32 -1.45 -29.36 12.88
N PRO A 33 -2.76 -29.03 12.88
CA PRO A 33 -3.50 -28.76 11.66
C PRO A 33 -2.79 -27.72 10.80
N SER A 34 -2.89 -27.87 9.48
CA SER A 34 -2.17 -27.05 8.49
C SER A 34 -2.34 -25.55 8.69
N THR A 35 -3.53 -25.10 9.11
CA THR A 35 -3.84 -23.70 9.39
C THR A 35 -3.06 -23.17 10.59
N VAL A 36 -3.04 -23.91 11.71
CA VAL A 36 -2.33 -23.52 12.92
C VAL A 36 -0.81 -23.58 12.69
N ALA A 37 -0.34 -24.59 11.96
CA ALA A 37 1.06 -24.73 11.57
C ALA A 37 1.55 -23.55 10.72
N SER A 38 0.75 -23.15 9.72
CA SER A 38 1.07 -22.00 8.87
C SER A 38 1.08 -20.69 9.66
N LEU A 39 0.07 -20.43 10.50
CA LEU A 39 0.03 -19.20 11.30
C LEU A 39 1.19 -19.12 12.29
N ALA A 40 1.47 -20.21 13.02
CA ALA A 40 2.61 -20.26 13.95
C ALA A 40 3.95 -20.04 13.23
N THR A 41 4.09 -20.57 12.02
CA THR A 41 5.28 -20.36 11.18
C THR A 41 5.42 -18.90 10.76
N VAL A 42 4.34 -18.26 10.33
CA VAL A 42 4.35 -16.83 10.01
C VAL A 42 4.71 -16.01 11.23
N THR A 43 4.06 -16.23 12.39
CA THR A 43 4.37 -15.52 13.64
C THR A 43 5.84 -15.67 14.05
N LEU A 44 6.40 -16.88 13.92
CA LEU A 44 7.81 -17.12 14.21
C LEU A 44 8.72 -16.30 13.28
N LEU A 45 8.46 -16.33 11.98
CA LEU A 45 9.28 -15.67 10.96
C LEU A 45 9.15 -14.14 10.94
N VAL A 46 8.14 -13.57 11.60
CA VAL A 46 7.99 -12.11 11.72
C VAL A 46 8.38 -11.57 13.11
N SER A 47 8.73 -12.44 14.05
CA SER A 47 8.92 -12.05 15.47
C SER A 47 10.11 -11.12 15.72
N ASP A 48 11.08 -11.06 14.81
CA ASP A 48 12.26 -10.20 14.87
C ASP A 48 12.10 -8.90 14.07
N GLN A 49 10.92 -8.66 13.49
CA GLN A 49 10.66 -7.55 12.56
C GLN A 49 10.09 -6.29 13.24
N GLY A 50 9.96 -6.29 14.56
CA GLY A 50 9.29 -5.26 15.34
C GLY A 50 8.21 -5.84 16.25
N VAL A 51 7.41 -4.97 16.87
CA VAL A 51 6.26 -5.40 17.66
C VAL A 51 5.07 -5.58 16.73
N LEU A 52 4.64 -6.83 16.51
CA LEU A 52 3.46 -7.14 15.71
C LEU A 52 2.18 -6.64 16.42
N ASN A 53 1.44 -5.74 15.76
CA ASN A 53 0.20 -5.16 16.29
C ASN A 53 -1.05 -5.89 15.76
N ASP A 54 -1.07 -6.19 14.46
CA ASP A 54 -2.17 -6.88 13.77
C ASP A 54 -1.63 -7.82 12.70
N LEU A 55 -2.32 -8.95 12.51
CA LEU A 55 -2.02 -9.93 11.48
C LEU A 55 -3.33 -10.50 10.93
N ARG A 56 -3.60 -10.22 9.65
CA ARG A 56 -4.70 -10.81 8.89
C ARG A 56 -4.11 -11.81 7.92
N TRP A 57 -4.61 -13.05 7.93
CA TRP A 57 -4.02 -14.15 7.17
C TRP A 57 -5.09 -15.00 6.48
N SER A 58 -4.82 -15.38 5.23
CA SER A 58 -5.65 -16.25 4.40
C SER A 58 -4.87 -17.51 4.04
N PHE A 59 -5.54 -18.66 4.09
CA PHE A 59 -4.96 -19.95 3.75
C PHE A 59 -5.45 -20.41 2.38
N HIS A 60 -4.53 -20.81 1.52
CA HIS A 60 -4.85 -21.23 0.14
C HIS A 60 -4.58 -22.72 -0.07
N ALA A 61 -3.55 -23.26 0.58
CA ALA A 61 -3.18 -24.66 0.46
C ALA A 61 -2.72 -25.23 1.82
N PRO A 62 -2.90 -26.55 2.04
CA PRO A 62 -2.47 -27.18 3.27
C PRO A 62 -0.95 -27.25 3.36
N VAL A 63 -0.42 -26.94 4.54
CA VAL A 63 0.98 -27.15 4.93
C VAL A 63 1.12 -28.50 5.64
N ARG A 64 2.18 -29.27 5.31
CA ARG A 64 2.49 -30.58 5.90
C ARG A 64 3.78 -30.54 6.70
N ARG A 65 3.89 -31.45 7.67
CA ARG A 65 5.14 -31.67 8.41
C ARG A 65 6.25 -32.09 7.44
N GLY A 66 7.40 -31.46 7.55
CA GLY A 66 8.54 -31.66 6.66
C GLY A 66 8.57 -30.74 5.45
N ASP A 67 7.49 -30.00 5.17
CA ASP A 67 7.49 -29.00 4.11
C ASP A 67 8.52 -27.91 4.41
N ARG A 68 9.30 -27.55 3.41
CA ARG A 68 10.13 -26.34 3.41
C ARG A 68 9.29 -25.19 2.92
N VAL A 69 9.25 -24.13 3.72
CA VAL A 69 8.47 -22.94 3.42
C VAL A 69 9.35 -21.70 3.49
N ARG A 70 8.99 -20.70 2.68
CA ARG A 70 9.63 -19.39 2.61
C ARG A 70 8.58 -18.31 2.81
N LEU A 71 8.86 -17.36 3.70
CA LEU A 71 8.04 -16.18 3.91
C LEU A 71 8.71 -14.99 3.23
N THR A 72 8.00 -14.38 2.28
CA THR A 72 8.39 -13.12 1.66
C THR A 72 7.47 -12.00 2.12
N ALA A 73 7.96 -10.77 2.02
CA ALA A 73 7.20 -9.59 2.38
C ALA A 73 7.40 -8.47 1.36
N THR A 74 6.33 -7.73 1.10
CA THR A 74 6.35 -6.46 0.40
C THR A 74 5.91 -5.37 1.36
N VAL A 75 6.72 -4.33 1.54
CA VAL A 75 6.33 -3.16 2.34
C VAL A 75 5.23 -2.40 1.61
N THR A 76 4.07 -2.27 2.24
CA THR A 76 2.89 -1.61 1.65
C THR A 76 2.65 -0.22 2.23
N ARG A 77 3.18 0.05 3.43
CA ARG A 77 3.04 1.36 4.09
C ARG A 77 4.16 1.61 5.09
N CYS A 78 4.66 2.84 5.12
CA CYS A 78 5.50 3.35 6.20
C CYS A 78 4.86 4.64 6.71
N ARG A 79 4.62 4.73 8.01
CA ARG A 79 4.05 5.92 8.64
C ARG A 79 4.80 6.22 9.93
N ALA A 80 5.42 7.38 10.00
CA ALA A 80 6.00 7.85 11.26
C ALA A 80 4.88 8.09 12.29
N GLY A 81 5.10 7.63 13.51
CA GLY A 81 4.25 7.92 14.66
C GLY A 81 4.85 9.04 15.52
N GLY A 82 4.26 9.26 16.69
CA GLY A 82 4.87 10.06 17.74
C GLY A 82 5.92 9.28 18.52
N ASP A 83 6.74 10.00 19.29
CA ASP A 83 7.56 9.45 20.37
C ASP A 83 8.65 8.43 19.96
N GLY A 84 9.21 8.56 18.75
CA GLY A 84 10.32 7.72 18.29
C GLY A 84 9.90 6.34 17.78
N TRP A 85 8.61 6.16 17.47
CA TRP A 85 8.05 4.94 16.91
C TRP A 85 7.29 5.22 15.62
N GLY A 86 7.18 4.20 14.78
CA GLY A 86 6.47 4.25 13.51
C GLY A 86 5.76 2.94 13.21
N LEU A 87 4.84 3.01 12.26
CA LEU A 87 4.07 1.88 11.77
C LEU A 87 4.60 1.44 10.40
N LEU A 88 4.86 0.15 10.29
CA LEU A 88 5.25 -0.52 9.05
C LEU A 88 4.17 -1.54 8.69
N HIS A 89 3.56 -1.41 7.52
CA HIS A 89 2.63 -2.42 7.00
C HIS A 89 3.33 -3.24 5.91
N ARG A 90 3.04 -4.54 5.90
CA ARG A 90 3.58 -5.48 4.91
C ARG A 90 2.49 -6.39 4.41
N HIS A 91 2.52 -6.66 3.11
CA HIS A 91 1.89 -7.85 2.56
C HIS A 91 2.86 -9.03 2.68
N LEU A 92 2.38 -10.16 3.18
CA LEU A 92 3.17 -11.34 3.52
C LEU A 92 2.71 -12.51 2.66
N VAL A 93 3.64 -13.27 2.10
CA VAL A 93 3.33 -14.46 1.28
C VAL A 93 4.17 -15.63 1.75
N LEU A 94 3.49 -16.72 2.16
CA LEU A 94 4.11 -17.98 2.51
C LEU A 94 4.05 -18.92 1.30
N ALA A 95 5.20 -19.27 0.77
CA ALA A 95 5.35 -20.18 -0.36
C ALA A 95 6.01 -21.50 0.08
N GLY A 96 5.64 -22.60 -0.57
CA GLY A 96 6.32 -23.89 -0.45
C GLY A 96 7.56 -23.98 -1.34
N GLN A 97 8.18 -25.16 -1.36
CA GLN A 97 9.40 -25.43 -2.13
C GLN A 97 9.25 -25.25 -3.65
N ASP A 98 8.04 -25.45 -4.19
CA ASP A 98 7.73 -25.31 -5.62
C ASP A 98 7.08 -23.96 -5.95
N ASP A 99 7.34 -22.91 -5.15
CA ASP A 99 6.73 -21.58 -5.25
C ASP A 99 5.20 -21.56 -5.20
N THR A 100 4.60 -22.66 -4.74
CA THR A 100 3.15 -22.72 -4.51
C THR A 100 2.80 -21.84 -3.32
N VAL A 101 1.90 -20.88 -3.53
CA VAL A 101 1.41 -20.01 -2.46
C VAL A 101 0.53 -20.83 -1.50
N LEU A 102 1.01 -20.98 -0.27
CA LEU A 102 0.33 -21.71 0.80
C LEU A 102 -0.64 -20.81 1.56
N GLY A 103 -0.30 -19.53 1.67
CA GLY A 103 -1.12 -18.49 2.28
C GLY A 103 -0.53 -17.11 2.07
N ASP A 104 -1.35 -16.09 2.22
CA ASP A 104 -0.91 -14.69 2.22
C ASP A 104 -1.69 -13.87 3.25
N GLY A 105 -1.20 -12.68 3.53
CA GLY A 105 -1.84 -11.81 4.49
C GLY A 105 -1.22 -10.43 4.59
N THR A 106 -1.66 -9.68 5.59
CA THR A 106 -1.12 -8.36 5.92
C THR A 106 -0.71 -8.33 7.38
N GLY A 107 0.47 -7.81 7.67
CA GLY A 107 0.95 -7.57 9.02
C GLY A 107 1.25 -6.09 9.25
N SER A 108 0.93 -5.59 10.45
CA SER A 108 1.32 -4.26 10.91
C SER A 108 2.28 -4.36 12.09
N PHE A 109 3.36 -3.58 12.04
CA PHE A 109 4.47 -3.65 12.98
C PHE A 109 4.76 -2.26 13.53
N THR A 110 4.91 -2.16 14.84
CA THR A 110 5.53 -0.99 15.48
C THR A 110 7.04 -1.18 15.46
N ILE A 111 7.76 -0.21 14.87
CA ILE A 111 9.22 -0.21 14.77
C ILE A 111 9.78 1.15 15.18
N PRO A 112 11.00 1.22 15.73
CA PRO A 112 11.58 2.49 16.15
C PRO A 112 11.87 3.39 14.95
N THR A 113 11.86 4.70 15.18
CA THR A 113 12.31 5.72 14.23
C THR A 113 13.62 6.34 14.74
N ARG A 114 14.49 6.75 13.82
CA ARG A 114 15.69 7.55 14.16
C ARG A 114 15.31 9.02 14.36
N GLN A 115 14.30 9.49 13.64
CA GLN A 115 13.88 10.87 13.65
C GLN A 115 12.51 11.02 14.33
N ALA A 116 12.34 12.14 15.03
CA ALA A 116 11.06 12.50 15.65
C ALA A 116 10.06 13.07 14.62
N THR A 117 10.54 13.56 13.48
CA THR A 117 9.73 14.11 12.40
C THR A 117 9.52 13.08 11.30
N PRO A 118 8.32 13.01 10.69
CA PRO A 118 8.08 12.14 9.54
C PRO A 118 9.03 12.42 8.38
N ASP A 119 9.63 11.37 7.83
CA ASP A 119 10.37 11.45 6.56
C ASP A 119 9.37 11.74 5.44
N GLU A 120 9.61 12.81 4.67
CA GLU A 120 8.74 13.21 3.57
C GLU A 120 8.57 12.08 2.54
N ARG A 121 9.59 11.23 2.36
CA ARG A 121 9.52 10.05 1.48
C ARG A 121 8.41 9.08 1.90
N HIS A 122 8.18 8.93 3.20
CA HIS A 122 7.09 8.10 3.72
C HIS A 122 5.74 8.77 3.47
N VAL A 123 5.63 10.08 3.68
CA VAL A 123 4.39 10.85 3.42
C VAL A 123 3.97 10.73 1.95
N ARG A 124 4.91 10.81 1.01
CA ARG A 124 4.65 10.67 -0.44
C ARG A 124 4.06 9.31 -0.85
N THR A 125 4.22 8.29 0.01
CA THR A 125 3.69 6.93 -0.20
C THR A 125 2.68 6.49 0.86
N ASP A 126 2.25 7.39 1.75
CA ASP A 126 1.22 7.14 2.76
C ASP A 126 -0.17 7.27 2.13
N PHE A 127 -0.41 6.53 1.05
CA PHE A 127 -1.57 6.68 0.16
C PHE A 127 -2.90 6.72 0.92
N GLY A 128 -3.77 7.66 0.57
CA GLY A 128 -5.07 7.84 1.24
C GLY A 128 -4.99 8.58 2.58
N SER A 129 -3.82 8.99 3.06
CA SER A 129 -3.73 9.91 4.21
C SER A 129 -3.92 11.37 3.77
N VAL A 130 -4.31 12.24 4.71
CA VAL A 130 -4.49 13.68 4.41
C VAL A 130 -3.18 14.34 4.02
N ALA A 131 -2.10 14.09 4.77
CA ALA A 131 -0.79 14.67 4.47
C ALA A 131 -0.28 14.24 3.09
N TRP A 132 -0.54 12.98 2.70
CA TRP A 132 -0.28 12.52 1.34
C TRP A 132 -1.13 13.26 0.30
N ALA A 133 -2.42 13.42 0.54
CA ALA A 133 -3.33 14.08 -0.39
C ALA A 133 -2.98 15.57 -0.57
N GLU A 134 -2.53 16.25 0.49
CA GLU A 134 -2.02 17.62 0.42
C GLU A 134 -0.81 17.72 -0.52
N LEU A 135 0.18 16.83 -0.40
CA LEU A 135 1.32 16.78 -1.33
C LEU A 135 0.90 16.40 -2.77
N LEU A 136 -0.12 15.56 -2.92
CA LEU A 136 -0.65 15.19 -4.23
C LEU A 136 -1.31 16.39 -4.92
N CYS A 137 -2.00 17.27 -4.19
CA CYS A 137 -2.68 18.43 -4.77
C CYS A 137 -1.73 19.34 -5.54
N ASP A 138 -0.54 19.63 -5.00
CA ASP A 138 0.48 20.41 -5.70
C ASP A 138 0.87 19.78 -7.05
N THR A 139 0.81 18.46 -7.17
CA THR A 139 1.17 17.73 -8.39
C THR A 139 -0.01 17.65 -9.36
N LEU A 140 -1.23 17.49 -8.85
CA LEU A 140 -2.46 17.51 -9.64
C LEU A 140 -2.72 18.89 -10.26
N GLU A 141 -2.46 19.98 -9.53
CA GLU A 141 -2.67 21.34 -10.03
C GLU A 141 -1.71 21.71 -11.17
N ARG A 142 -0.54 21.07 -11.23
CA ARG A 142 0.43 21.21 -12.33
C ARG A 142 0.16 20.25 -13.50
N ASN A 143 -0.73 19.28 -13.33
CA ASN A 143 -1.08 18.30 -14.35
C ASN A 143 -2.22 18.85 -15.24
N GLU A 144 -1.86 19.36 -16.42
CA GLU A 144 -2.83 19.95 -17.36
C GLU A 144 -3.94 18.97 -17.79
N ASP A 145 -3.63 17.67 -17.92
CA ASP A 145 -4.61 16.66 -18.27
C ASP A 145 -5.63 16.47 -17.15
N PHE A 146 -5.18 16.43 -15.89
CA PHE A 146 -6.07 16.38 -14.72
C PHE A 146 -6.95 17.63 -14.63
N VAL A 147 -6.34 18.82 -14.71
CA VAL A 147 -7.05 20.11 -14.63
C VAL A 147 -8.09 20.21 -15.74
N SER A 148 -7.72 19.87 -16.98
CA SER A 148 -8.64 19.91 -18.12
C SER A 148 -9.78 18.89 -17.97
N ALA A 149 -9.48 17.66 -17.53
CA ALA A 149 -10.48 16.60 -17.36
C ALA A 149 -11.47 16.90 -16.22
N THR A 150 -11.06 17.69 -15.22
CA THR A 150 -11.89 18.06 -14.06
C THR A 150 -12.55 19.44 -14.19
N ARG A 151 -12.37 20.16 -15.31
CA ARG A 151 -13.08 21.43 -15.59
C ARG A 151 -14.61 21.38 -15.44
N PRO A 152 -15.32 20.31 -15.84
CA PRO A 152 -16.77 20.27 -15.66
C PRO A 152 -17.18 19.72 -14.29
N MET A 153 -16.22 19.44 -13.40
CA MET A 153 -16.47 18.86 -12.08
C MET A 153 -16.90 19.93 -11.07
N ASP A 154 -17.92 19.58 -10.30
CA ASP A 154 -18.26 20.18 -9.01
C ASP A 154 -18.54 19.02 -8.06
N GLY A 155 -17.50 18.56 -7.36
CA GLY A 155 -17.60 17.33 -6.61
C GLY A 155 -16.34 17.01 -5.83
N THR A 156 -16.34 15.84 -5.21
CA THR A 156 -15.23 15.38 -4.37
C THR A 156 -14.75 14.02 -4.88
N LEU A 157 -13.45 13.89 -5.10
CA LEU A 157 -12.79 12.62 -5.39
C LEU A 157 -12.34 11.98 -4.07
N GLY A 158 -12.71 10.72 -3.85
CA GLY A 158 -12.14 9.91 -2.76
C GLY A 158 -11.01 9.01 -3.27
N PHE A 159 -9.93 8.92 -2.52
CA PHE A 159 -8.83 7.98 -2.75
C PHE A 159 -8.64 7.12 -1.51
N ARG A 160 -8.96 5.83 -1.62
CA ARG A 160 -8.87 4.87 -0.51
C ARG A 160 -7.82 3.80 -0.74
N CYS A 161 -6.88 3.70 0.19
CA CYS A 161 -5.83 2.70 0.25
C CYS A 161 -5.97 1.88 1.55
N GLY A 162 -6.47 0.65 1.42
CA GLY A 162 -6.84 -0.15 2.58
C GLY A 162 -7.93 0.55 3.40
N ASP A 163 -7.64 0.82 4.68
CA ASP A 163 -8.56 1.46 5.62
C ASP A 163 -8.42 3.01 5.64
N GLU A 164 -7.49 3.57 4.87
CA GLU A 164 -7.18 5.00 4.84
C GLU A 164 -7.78 5.67 3.60
N GLU A 165 -8.56 6.73 3.80
CA GLU A 165 -9.24 7.47 2.73
C GLU A 165 -9.04 8.97 2.88
N ALA A 166 -8.66 9.62 1.76
CA ALA A 166 -8.56 11.06 1.64
C ALA A 166 -9.49 11.57 0.55
N HIS A 167 -10.07 12.74 0.79
CA HIS A 167 -10.99 13.41 -0.10
C HIS A 167 -10.34 14.66 -0.68
N ILE A 168 -10.54 14.88 -1.97
CA ILE A 168 -10.09 16.06 -2.71
C ILE A 168 -11.31 16.71 -3.36
N ARG A 169 -11.71 17.89 -2.88
CA ARG A 169 -12.81 18.67 -3.46
C ARG A 169 -12.28 19.41 -4.69
N VAL A 170 -12.95 19.21 -5.82
CA VAL A 170 -12.62 19.84 -7.09
C VAL A 170 -13.80 20.67 -7.57
N TYR A 171 -13.52 21.92 -7.91
CA TYR A 171 -14.46 22.85 -8.50
C TYR A 171 -13.84 23.50 -9.74
N LYS A 172 -14.44 23.24 -10.91
CA LYS A 172 -14.02 23.81 -12.19
C LYS A 172 -12.54 23.63 -12.50
N GLY A 173 -12.02 22.43 -12.25
CA GLY A 173 -10.62 22.08 -12.48
C GLY A 173 -9.64 22.61 -11.43
N ARG A 174 -10.13 23.20 -10.32
CA ARG A 174 -9.31 23.67 -9.21
C ARG A 174 -9.57 22.82 -7.98
N ILE A 175 -8.52 22.50 -7.24
CA ILE A 175 -8.65 21.87 -5.93
C ILE A 175 -8.98 22.98 -4.94
N VAL A 176 -10.02 22.77 -4.13
CA VAL A 176 -10.49 23.79 -3.18
C VAL A 176 -10.43 23.33 -1.73
N GLU A 177 -10.35 22.02 -1.49
CA GLU A 177 -10.30 21.44 -0.14
C GLU A 177 -9.71 20.04 -0.19
N VAL A 178 -8.97 19.67 0.86
CA VAL A 178 -8.45 18.33 1.13
C VAL A 178 -8.81 17.95 2.57
N GLY A 179 -9.21 16.71 2.79
CA GLY A 179 -9.50 16.23 4.15
C GLY A 179 -9.83 14.75 4.23
N ARG A 180 -10.14 14.26 5.42
CA ARG A 180 -10.63 12.87 5.63
C ARG A 180 -12.08 12.67 5.23
N SER A 181 -12.85 13.76 5.24
CA SER A 181 -14.27 13.75 4.96
C SER A 181 -14.68 15.11 4.45
N THR A 182 -15.64 15.12 3.53
CA THR A 182 -16.32 16.33 3.06
C THR A 182 -17.77 16.29 3.55
N PRO A 183 -18.46 17.45 3.69
CA PRO A 183 -19.83 17.47 4.24
C PRO A 183 -20.82 16.54 3.55
N THR A 184 -20.68 16.32 2.24
CA THR A 184 -21.54 15.43 1.43
C THR A 184 -20.89 14.07 1.14
N GLY A 185 -19.71 13.79 1.70
CA GLY A 185 -18.88 12.66 1.27
C GLY A 185 -18.30 12.84 -0.14
N PRO A 186 -17.59 11.81 -0.65
CA PRO A 186 -17.02 11.80 -1.98
C PRO A 186 -18.12 11.57 -3.03
N THR A 187 -18.04 12.24 -4.18
CA THR A 187 -18.89 11.97 -5.34
C THR A 187 -18.69 10.52 -5.80
N PHE A 188 -17.43 10.09 -5.85
CA PHE A 188 -17.03 8.69 -5.94
C PHE A 188 -15.67 8.51 -5.28
N THR A 189 -15.39 7.28 -4.85
CA THR A 189 -14.09 6.88 -4.28
C THR A 189 -13.47 5.83 -5.17
N VAL A 190 -12.19 6.00 -5.51
CA VAL A 190 -11.35 4.96 -6.12
C VAL A 190 -10.60 4.26 -4.99
N ALA A 191 -10.79 2.96 -4.88
CA ALA A 191 -10.30 2.15 -3.78
C ALA A 191 -9.47 0.97 -4.26
N GLY A 192 -8.49 0.56 -3.45
CA GLY A 192 -7.64 -0.61 -3.67
C GLY A 192 -6.97 -1.06 -2.37
N SER A 193 -6.38 -2.26 -2.37
CA SER A 193 -5.58 -2.73 -1.24
C SER A 193 -4.25 -1.96 -1.15
N GLU A 194 -3.62 -1.93 0.01
CA GLU A 194 -2.31 -1.27 0.14
C GLU A 194 -1.25 -1.86 -0.80
N LEU A 195 -1.31 -3.17 -1.05
CA LEU A 195 -0.46 -3.84 -2.04
C LEU A 195 -0.73 -3.32 -3.45
N ALA A 196 -2.00 -3.23 -3.87
CA ALA A 196 -2.35 -2.75 -5.21
C ALA A 196 -1.88 -1.29 -5.43
N TRP A 197 -2.02 -0.45 -4.40
CA TRP A 197 -1.50 0.92 -4.42
C TRP A 197 0.02 0.96 -4.52
N ALA A 198 0.74 0.22 -3.68
CA ALA A 198 2.20 0.15 -3.69
C ALA A 198 2.74 -0.36 -5.04
N GLU A 199 2.14 -1.41 -5.59
CA GLU A 199 2.53 -1.99 -6.87
C GLU A 199 2.26 -1.05 -8.06
N LEU A 200 1.10 -0.41 -8.13
CA LEU A 200 0.78 0.54 -9.21
C LEU A 200 1.65 1.80 -9.12
N ALA A 201 1.89 2.29 -7.90
CA ALA A 201 2.77 3.43 -7.67
C ALA A 201 4.20 3.14 -8.14
N GLY A 202 4.72 1.93 -7.85
CA GLY A 202 6.06 1.50 -8.25
C GLY A 202 6.17 0.90 -9.66
N ALA A 203 5.07 0.73 -10.39
CA ALA A 203 5.07 0.11 -11.71
C ALA A 203 5.80 0.99 -12.74
N PRO A 204 6.41 0.41 -13.79
CA PRO A 204 7.10 1.17 -14.84
C PRO A 204 6.14 2.03 -15.69
N ARG A 205 4.85 1.67 -15.74
CA ARG A 205 3.81 2.40 -16.49
C ARG A 205 2.51 2.44 -15.69
N ASN A 206 1.64 3.38 -16.05
CA ASN A 206 0.31 3.48 -15.47
C ASN A 206 -0.58 2.42 -16.12
N ASP A 207 -0.81 1.32 -15.41
CA ASP A 207 -1.69 0.23 -15.82
C ASP A 207 -2.97 0.17 -14.98
N PHE A 208 -3.38 1.31 -14.39
CA PHE A 208 -4.58 1.42 -13.54
C PHE A 208 -5.82 0.76 -14.15
N ILE A 209 -6.14 1.06 -15.42
CA ILE A 209 -7.31 0.49 -16.11
C ILE A 209 -7.23 -1.04 -16.21
N ALA A 210 -6.04 -1.59 -16.51
CA ALA A 210 -5.86 -3.04 -16.57
C ALA A 210 -6.05 -3.67 -15.18
N ARG A 211 -5.56 -3.01 -14.13
CA ARG A 211 -5.72 -3.46 -12.73
C ARG A 211 -7.16 -3.37 -12.22
N THR A 212 -7.95 -2.41 -12.72
CA THR A 212 -9.41 -2.38 -12.46
C THR A 212 -10.11 -3.60 -13.06
N MET A 213 -9.70 -4.05 -14.26
CA MET A 213 -10.29 -5.25 -14.90
C MET A 213 -9.98 -6.55 -14.16
N THR A 214 -8.90 -6.59 -13.38
CA THR A 214 -8.54 -7.71 -12.50
C THR A 214 -8.98 -7.48 -11.05
N SER A 215 -9.90 -6.55 -10.80
CA SER A 215 -10.48 -6.25 -9.48
C SER A 215 -9.47 -5.80 -8.40
N GLN A 216 -8.27 -5.35 -8.79
CA GLN A 216 -7.31 -4.79 -7.82
C GLN A 216 -7.72 -3.38 -7.36
N PHE A 217 -8.41 -2.66 -8.26
CA PHE A 217 -9.03 -1.37 -7.96
C PHE A 217 -10.51 -1.42 -8.30
N TYR A 218 -11.30 -0.70 -7.53
CA TYR A 218 -12.74 -0.56 -7.74
C TYR A 218 -13.20 0.86 -7.40
N ALA A 219 -14.37 1.25 -7.88
CA ALA A 219 -14.97 2.54 -7.57
C ALA A 219 -16.29 2.36 -6.82
N THR A 220 -16.54 3.22 -5.82
CA THR A 220 -17.81 3.29 -5.09
C THR A 220 -18.41 4.69 -5.18
N GLY A 221 -19.72 4.84 -4.93
CA GLY A 221 -20.42 6.12 -5.03
C GLY A 221 -21.14 6.27 -6.38
N ASN A 222 -21.09 7.46 -6.98
CA ASN A 222 -21.78 7.73 -8.24
C ASN A 222 -21.01 7.14 -9.44
N ALA A 223 -21.45 5.98 -9.92
CA ALA A 223 -20.84 5.28 -11.05
C ALA A 223 -20.86 6.10 -12.36
N HIS A 224 -21.91 6.89 -12.60
CA HIS A 224 -21.99 7.74 -13.79
C HIS A 224 -20.91 8.83 -13.77
N GLU A 225 -20.72 9.49 -12.62
CA GLU A 225 -19.67 10.49 -12.46
C GLU A 225 -18.27 9.86 -12.50
N TYR A 226 -18.07 8.66 -11.93
CA TYR A 226 -16.81 7.93 -12.07
C TYR A 226 -16.46 7.69 -13.55
N VAL A 227 -17.40 7.15 -14.34
CA VAL A 227 -17.17 6.91 -15.78
C VAL A 227 -16.86 8.22 -16.50
N ARG A 228 -17.64 9.27 -16.24
CA ARG A 228 -17.45 10.61 -16.81
C ARG A 228 -16.07 11.19 -16.50
N PHE A 229 -15.52 10.92 -15.32
CA PHE A 229 -14.23 11.43 -14.86
C PHE A 229 -13.09 10.39 -14.90
N THR A 230 -13.25 9.29 -15.63
CA THR A 230 -12.20 8.26 -15.75
C THR A 230 -10.88 8.84 -16.24
N LYS A 231 -10.90 9.79 -17.20
CA LYS A 231 -9.68 10.47 -17.68
C LYS A 231 -8.97 11.19 -16.52
N ALA A 232 -9.72 11.91 -15.69
CA ALA A 232 -9.14 12.60 -14.52
C ALA A 232 -8.53 11.61 -13.52
N VAL A 233 -9.18 10.47 -13.28
CA VAL A 233 -8.63 9.41 -12.41
C VAL A 233 -7.33 8.83 -12.96
N VAL A 234 -7.27 8.54 -14.27
CA VAL A 234 -6.04 8.03 -14.92
C VAL A 234 -4.91 9.05 -14.80
N SER A 235 -5.16 10.32 -15.11
CA SER A 235 -4.17 11.39 -14.98
C SER A 235 -3.75 11.64 -13.52
N ALA A 236 -4.67 11.48 -12.56
CA ALA A 236 -4.34 11.54 -11.15
C ALA A 236 -3.35 10.43 -10.76
N TRP A 237 -3.52 9.22 -11.31
CA TRP A 237 -2.55 8.13 -11.09
C TRP A 237 -1.17 8.43 -11.65
N ASP A 238 -1.05 9.17 -12.75
CA ASP A 238 0.26 9.62 -13.22
C ASP A 238 0.92 10.58 -12.22
N SER A 239 0.15 11.51 -11.64
CA SER A 239 0.63 12.40 -10.58
C SER A 239 0.97 11.67 -9.28
N ILE A 240 0.21 10.64 -8.90
CA ILE A 240 0.50 9.78 -7.73
C ILE A 240 1.84 9.06 -7.93
N ARG A 241 2.07 8.52 -9.12
CA ARG A 241 3.33 7.85 -9.49
C ARG A 241 4.50 8.83 -9.51
N GLU A 242 4.33 10.02 -10.10
CA GLU A 242 5.33 11.09 -10.05
C GLU A 242 5.71 11.43 -8.60
N LEU A 243 4.71 11.63 -7.74
CA LEU A 243 4.93 11.97 -6.33
C LEU A 243 5.70 10.87 -5.58
N ALA A 244 5.32 9.61 -5.78
CA ALA A 244 5.98 8.46 -5.15
C ALA A 244 7.46 8.33 -5.54
N HIS A 245 7.84 8.78 -6.74
CA HIS A 245 9.21 8.67 -7.27
C HIS A 245 10.07 9.94 -7.10
N ARG A 246 9.53 11.00 -6.49
CA ARG A 246 10.11 12.34 -6.55
C ARG A 246 11.50 12.53 -5.90
N ASP A 247 12.03 11.51 -5.21
CA ASP A 247 13.41 11.48 -4.66
C ASP A 247 14.25 10.28 -5.15
N ALA A 248 13.83 9.55 -6.18
CA ALA A 248 14.62 8.45 -6.77
C ALA A 248 15.79 8.94 -7.62
N VAL A 249 15.95 10.25 -7.79
CA VAL A 249 17.07 10.90 -8.48
C VAL A 249 17.95 11.61 -7.44
N ARG A 250 18.96 10.89 -6.96
CA ARG A 250 20.22 11.46 -6.48
C ARG A 250 21.36 10.59 -6.99
#